data_AF-A0A6C0LBY7-F1
#
_entry.id   AF-A0A6C0LBY7-F1
#
_cell.length_a   1.000
_cell.length_b   1.000
_cell.length_c   1.000
_cell.angle_alpha   90.00
_cell.angle_beta   90.00
_cell.angle_gamma   90.00
#
_symmetry.space_group_name_H-M   'P 1'
#
loop_
_entity.id
_entity.type
_entity.pdbx_description
1 polymer ?
#
loop_
_entity_poly.entity_id
_entity_poly.type
_entity_poly.pdbx_seq_one_letter_code
_entity_poly.pdbx_strand_id
1 'polypeptide(L)'
;MNHNKTQKNPKRAWAPNIHLYSNPRKAQAQAYKYLGKTAKLYPGIVKGKKYSIYDKKNDHWVNFGQLGYEDYTKHQDKKRRKNYLTRSGRIKGDWKKNRYSANNLARHVLW
;
A
#
# COMPACT_ATOMS: atom_id res chain seq x y z
N MET A 1 2.60 -22.81 -21.82
CA MET A 1 2.94 -22.72 -20.38
C MET A 1 3.69 -21.40 -20.17
N ASN A 2 3.04 -20.37 -19.63
CA ASN A 2 3.69 -19.07 -19.43
C ASN A 2 4.59 -19.11 -18.20
N HIS A 3 5.90 -19.14 -18.44
CA HIS A 3 6.93 -18.89 -17.43
C HIS A 3 6.82 -17.44 -16.96
N ASN A 4 5.93 -17.20 -15.99
CA ASN A 4 5.93 -15.94 -15.27
C ASN A 4 7.21 -15.91 -14.44
N LYS A 5 8.17 -15.14 -14.96
CA LYS A 5 9.43 -14.78 -14.32
C LYS A 5 9.14 -14.40 -12.87
N THR A 6 9.36 -15.35 -11.95
CA THR A 6 9.60 -15.07 -10.54
C THR A 6 10.67 -14.00 -10.53
N GLN A 7 10.27 -12.75 -10.32
CA GLN A 7 11.20 -11.65 -10.17
C GLN A 7 12.02 -11.98 -8.94
N LYS A 8 13.21 -12.54 -9.18
CA LYS A 8 14.30 -12.67 -8.24
C LYS A 8 14.33 -11.38 -7.45
N ASN A 9 14.22 -11.48 -6.13
CA ASN A 9 14.14 -10.35 -5.22
C ASN A 9 15.58 -9.86 -4.96
N PRO A 10 16.16 -8.90 -5.73
CA PRO A 10 17.30 -8.18 -5.21
C PRO A 10 16.83 -7.49 -3.93
N LYS A 11 17.68 -7.35 -2.92
CA LYS A 11 17.33 -6.66 -1.66
C LYS A 11 16.76 -5.27 -1.99
N ARG A 12 15.43 -5.14 -2.13
CA ARG A 12 14.79 -3.91 -2.59
C ARG A 12 14.84 -2.94 -1.43
N ALA A 13 15.56 -1.84 -1.61
CA ALA A 13 15.55 -0.73 -0.68
C ALA A 13 14.27 0.09 -0.89
N TRP A 14 13.85 0.81 0.16
CA TRP A 14 12.81 1.82 0.02
C TRP A 14 13.23 2.90 -0.98
N ALA A 15 12.26 3.55 -1.63
CA ALA A 15 12.56 4.75 -2.40
C ALA A 15 13.27 5.77 -1.48
N PRO A 16 14.41 6.36 -1.87
CA PRO A 16 15.21 7.22 -0.99
C PRO A 16 14.42 8.37 -0.36
N ASN A 17 13.43 8.87 -1.09
CA ASN A 17 12.56 9.97 -0.69
C ASN A 17 11.23 9.52 -0.07
N ILE A 18 11.03 8.24 0.27
CA ILE A 18 9.76 7.76 0.82
C ILE A 18 9.37 8.50 2.11
N HIS A 19 10.36 8.89 2.91
CA HIS A 19 10.19 9.59 4.18
C HIS A 19 9.62 11.01 4.04
N LEU A 20 9.69 11.58 2.82
CA LEU A 20 9.02 12.84 2.49
C LEU A 20 7.51 12.66 2.36
N TYR A 21 7.04 11.45 2.00
CA TYR A 21 5.65 11.22 1.62
C TYR A 21 4.92 10.20 2.50
N SER A 22 5.62 9.42 3.31
CA SER A 22 5.04 8.38 4.14
C SER A 22 5.91 8.05 5.34
N ASN A 23 5.36 7.34 6.33
CA ASN A 23 6.10 6.78 7.44
C ASN A 23 6.01 5.24 7.38
N PRO A 24 7.04 4.54 6.85
CA PRO A 24 7.02 3.09 6.68
C PRO A 24 6.73 2.29 7.97
N ARG A 25 7.20 2.77 9.13
CA ARG A 25 6.94 2.11 10.42
C ARG A 25 5.46 2.20 10.81
N LYS A 26 4.85 3.39 10.69
CA LYS A 26 3.42 3.57 10.94
C LYS A 26 2.57 2.80 9.91
N ALA A 27 2.93 2.84 8.64
CA ALA A 27 2.26 2.07 7.59
C ALA A 27 2.31 0.57 7.89
N GLN A 28 3.48 0.03 8.27
CA GLN A 28 3.61 -1.38 8.64
C GLN A 28 2.74 -1.75 9.85
N ALA A 29 2.66 -0.88 10.86
CA ALA A 29 1.79 -1.09 12.02
C ALA A 29 0.31 -1.12 11.63
N GLN A 30 -0.14 -0.25 10.71
CA GLN A 30 -1.51 -0.28 10.19
C GLN A 30 -1.78 -1.54 9.35
N ALA A 31 -0.81 -1.99 8.56
CA ALA A 31 -0.93 -3.25 7.82
C ALA A 31 -1.12 -4.44 8.78
N TYR A 32 -0.37 -4.49 9.88
CA TYR A 32 -0.56 -5.51 10.91
C TYR A 32 -1.91 -5.41 11.62
N LYS A 33 -2.34 -4.20 11.95
CA LYS A 33 -3.66 -3.97 12.56
C LYS A 33 -4.79 -4.42 11.64
N TYR A 34 -4.68 -4.15 10.35
CA TYR A 34 -5.72 -4.48 9.38
C TYR A 34 -5.67 -5.96 9.02
N LEU A 35 -4.57 -6.44 8.42
CA LEU A 35 -4.48 -7.76 7.80
C LEU A 35 -3.90 -8.86 8.71
N GLY A 36 -3.35 -8.50 9.87
CA GLY A 36 -2.70 -9.41 10.80
C GLY A 36 -1.16 -9.33 10.79
N LYS A 37 -0.51 -9.87 11.83
CA LYS A 37 0.95 -9.73 12.08
C LYS A 37 1.86 -10.28 10.98
N THR A 38 1.34 -11.11 10.07
CA THR A 38 2.08 -11.68 8.94
C THR A 38 2.09 -10.77 7.70
N ALA A 39 1.29 -9.70 7.69
CA ALA A 39 1.13 -8.77 6.57
C ALA A 39 2.30 -7.77 6.47
N LYS A 40 3.44 -8.24 5.97
CA LYS A 40 4.64 -7.41 5.78
C LYS A 40 4.53 -6.54 4.52
N LEU A 41 4.85 -5.26 4.67
CA LEU A 41 5.01 -4.31 3.58
C LEU A 41 6.45 -4.37 3.06
N TYR A 42 6.57 -4.24 1.74
CA TYR A 42 7.81 -4.16 1.00
C TYR A 42 7.84 -2.86 0.20
N PRO A 43 9.00 -2.42 -0.31
CA PRO A 43 9.06 -1.31 -1.26
C PRO A 43 8.19 -1.59 -2.49
N GLY A 44 7.61 -0.53 -3.05
CA GLY A 44 6.84 -0.61 -4.29
C GLY A 44 7.65 -1.22 -5.43
N ILE A 45 7.07 -2.19 -6.13
CA ILE A 45 7.68 -2.87 -7.28
C ILE A 45 7.47 -2.05 -8.55
N VAL A 46 6.29 -1.42 -8.66
CA VAL A 46 5.90 -0.60 -9.81
C VAL A 46 6.39 0.83 -9.62
N LYS A 47 6.92 1.44 -10.69
CA LYS A 47 7.39 2.83 -10.71
C LYS A 47 6.33 3.77 -10.10
N GLY A 48 6.78 4.61 -9.16
CA GLY A 48 5.93 5.59 -8.49
C GLY A 48 5.06 5.03 -7.36
N LYS A 49 5.07 3.73 -7.08
CA LYS A 49 4.34 3.16 -5.92
C LYS A 49 5.20 3.19 -4.66
N LYS A 50 4.55 3.42 -3.51
CA LYS A 50 5.24 3.48 -2.21
C LYS A 50 5.51 2.09 -1.66
N TYR A 51 4.46 1.26 -1.63
CA TYR A 51 4.46 -0.03 -0.95
C TYR A 51 4.02 -1.14 -1.90
N SER A 52 4.49 -2.33 -1.61
CA SER A 52 3.94 -3.57 -2.11
C SER A 52 3.64 -4.54 -0.98
N ILE A 53 2.67 -5.41 -1.18
CA ILE A 53 2.32 -6.50 -0.27
C ILE A 53 1.97 -7.73 -1.10
N TYR A 54 2.35 -8.90 -0.61
CA TYR A 54 2.04 -10.16 -1.25
C TYR A 54 0.72 -10.71 -0.72
N ASP A 55 -0.26 -10.87 -1.62
CA ASP A 55 -1.52 -11.56 -1.37
C ASP A 55 -1.29 -13.06 -1.56
N LYS A 56 -1.03 -13.76 -0.45
CA LYS A 56 -0.81 -15.22 -0.44
C LYS A 56 -2.00 -16.01 -0.95
N LYS A 57 -3.23 -15.49 -0.79
CA LYS A 57 -4.45 -16.23 -1.17
C LYS A 57 -4.60 -16.30 -2.69
N ASN A 58 -4.22 -15.23 -3.37
CA ASN A 58 -4.38 -15.08 -4.82
C ASN A 58 -3.04 -15.09 -5.58
N ASP A 59 -1.96 -15.50 -4.90
CA ASP A 59 -0.59 -15.61 -5.41
C ASP A 59 -0.13 -14.41 -6.27
N HIS A 60 -0.32 -13.18 -5.76
CA HIS A 60 0.13 -12.00 -6.49
C HIS A 60 0.60 -10.85 -5.60
N TRP A 61 1.39 -9.95 -6.18
CA TRP A 61 1.86 -8.74 -5.53
C TRP A 61 0.94 -7.56 -5.83
N VAL A 62 0.50 -6.88 -4.77
CA VAL A 62 -0.28 -5.64 -4.90
C VAL A 62 0.58 -4.45 -4.55
N ASN A 63 0.59 -3.46 -5.44
CA ASN A 63 1.33 -2.21 -5.28
C ASN A 63 0.36 -1.06 -5.01
N PHE A 64 0.63 -0.25 -3.98
CA PHE A 64 -0.28 0.79 -3.54
C PHE A 64 0.44 2.01 -2.95
N GLY A 65 -0.31 3.10 -2.80
CA GLY A 65 0.23 4.43 -2.50
C GLY A 65 0.97 5.03 -3.71
N GLN A 66 1.14 6.35 -3.72
CA GLN A 66 1.82 7.06 -4.80
C GLN A 66 2.94 7.94 -4.23
N LEU A 67 4.16 7.74 -4.68
CA LEU A 67 5.30 8.62 -4.40
C LEU A 67 5.02 10.02 -4.97
N GLY A 68 5.48 11.05 -4.27
CA GLY A 68 5.14 12.45 -4.59
C GLY A 68 3.96 13.01 -3.80
N TYR A 69 3.11 12.16 -3.18
CA TYR A 69 1.95 12.60 -2.41
C TYR A 69 2.04 12.12 -0.97
N GLU A 70 1.97 13.03 0.00
CA GLU A 70 1.93 12.61 1.40
C GLU A 70 0.65 11.86 1.75
N ASP A 71 0.75 10.85 2.60
CA ASP A 71 -0.38 10.17 3.23
C ASP A 71 -0.47 10.45 4.74
N TYR A 72 -1.54 9.98 5.38
CA TYR A 72 -1.83 10.32 6.78
C TYR A 72 -0.74 9.85 7.74
N THR A 73 -0.01 8.78 7.41
CA THR A 73 1.12 8.31 8.23
C THR A 73 2.26 9.32 8.29
N LYS A 74 2.36 10.22 7.29
CA LYS A 74 3.30 11.33 7.24
C LYS A 74 2.69 12.64 7.75
N HIS A 75 1.63 13.14 7.13
CA HIS A 75 1.18 14.52 7.35
C HIS A 75 0.22 14.68 8.53
N GLN A 76 -0.43 13.60 9.00
CA GLN A 76 -1.35 13.55 10.15
C GLN A 76 -2.56 14.53 10.16
N ASP A 77 -2.77 15.30 9.09
CA ASP A 77 -3.98 16.09 8.83
C ASP A 77 -5.26 15.21 8.68
N LYS A 78 -6.19 15.39 9.63
CA LYS A 78 -7.48 14.69 9.69
C LYS A 78 -8.46 15.12 8.58
N LYS A 79 -8.42 16.37 8.13
CA LYS A 79 -9.26 16.89 7.04
C LYS A 79 -8.84 16.27 5.70
N ARG A 80 -7.54 16.24 5.40
CA ARG A 80 -6.99 15.54 4.21
C ARG A 80 -7.38 14.07 4.21
N ARG A 81 -7.28 13.40 5.37
CA ARG A 81 -7.71 12.01 5.54
C ARG A 81 -9.20 11.81 5.26
N LYS A 82 -10.07 12.60 5.91
CA LYS A 82 -11.52 12.54 5.69
C LYS A 82 -11.87 12.75 4.21
N ASN A 83 -11.25 13.72 3.55
CA ASN A 83 -11.47 14.00 2.13
C ASN A 83 -11.04 12.82 1.24
N TYR A 84 -9.87 12.24 1.50
CA TYR A 84 -9.41 11.06 0.78
C TYR A 84 -10.37 9.88 0.96
N LEU A 85 -10.78 9.57 2.20
CA LEU A 85 -11.68 8.46 2.50
C LEU A 85 -13.08 8.67 1.90
N THR A 86 -13.58 9.90 1.84
CA THR A 86 -14.87 10.20 1.19
C THR A 86 -14.78 9.97 -0.32
N ARG A 87 -13.74 10.46 -0.98
CA ARG A 87 -13.55 10.30 -2.44
C ARG A 87 -13.30 8.84 -2.82
N SER A 88 -12.34 8.20 -2.17
CA SER A 88 -11.96 6.81 -2.47
C SER A 88 -13.06 5.80 -2.13
N GLY A 89 -13.99 6.16 -1.25
CA GLY A 89 -15.15 5.33 -0.89
C GLY A 89 -16.21 5.23 -1.99
N ARG A 90 -16.20 6.16 -2.94
CA ARG A 90 -17.13 6.22 -4.09
C ARG A 90 -16.57 5.59 -5.37
N ILE A 91 -15.33 5.10 -5.35
CA ILE A 91 -14.74 4.38 -6.48
C ILE A 91 -15.57 3.10 -6.73
N LYS A 92 -15.96 2.85 -7.98
CA LYS A 92 -16.71 1.64 -8.37
C LYS A 92 -15.81 0.39 -8.36
N GLY A 93 -16.41 -0.79 -8.22
CA GLY A 93 -15.72 -2.09 -8.27
C GLY A 93 -15.64 -2.81 -6.93
N ASP A 94 -15.06 -4.02 -6.93
CA ASP A 94 -15.10 -4.95 -5.80
C ASP A 94 -13.97 -4.74 -4.75
N TRP A 95 -13.39 -3.55 -4.72
CA TRP A 95 -12.31 -3.23 -3.77
C TRP A 95 -12.76 -3.33 -2.30
N LYS A 96 -14.06 -3.16 -2.03
CA LYS A 96 -14.60 -3.26 -0.66
C LYS A 96 -14.50 -4.67 -0.10
N LYS A 97 -14.73 -5.70 -0.92
CA LYS A 97 -14.63 -7.11 -0.53
C LYS A 97 -13.21 -7.64 -0.66
N ASN A 98 -12.43 -7.10 -1.62
CA ASN A 98 -11.02 -7.44 -1.77
C ASN A 98 -10.11 -6.59 -0.84
N ARG A 99 -9.77 -7.15 0.33
CA ARG A 99 -8.87 -6.55 1.33
C ARG A 99 -7.47 -6.25 0.81
N TYR A 100 -7.01 -6.99 -0.20
CA TYR A 100 -5.72 -6.79 -0.84
C TYR A 100 -5.81 -5.87 -2.06
N SER A 101 -6.97 -5.32 -2.42
CA SER A 101 -7.03 -4.34 -3.50
C SER A 101 -6.29 -3.05 -3.15
N ALA A 102 -5.67 -2.40 -4.15
CA ALA A 102 -4.85 -1.21 -3.91
C ALA A 102 -5.61 -0.06 -3.22
N ASN A 103 -6.89 0.13 -3.53
CA ASN A 103 -7.72 1.15 -2.88
C ASN A 103 -8.02 0.78 -1.41
N ASN A 104 -8.33 -0.49 -1.14
CA ASN A 104 -8.59 -0.97 0.22
C ASN A 104 -7.34 -0.81 1.10
N LEU A 105 -6.19 -1.29 0.61
CA LEU A 105 -4.91 -1.12 1.27
C LEU A 105 -4.58 0.35 1.52
N ALA A 106 -4.74 1.23 0.53
CA ALA A 106 -4.46 2.66 0.74
C ALA A 106 -5.36 3.27 1.82
N ARG A 107 -6.66 2.96 1.83
CA ARG A 107 -7.62 3.47 2.83
C ARG A 107 -7.34 2.98 4.25
N HIS A 108 -6.93 1.72 4.42
CA HIS A 108 -6.73 1.15 5.76
C HIS A 108 -5.30 1.27 6.28
N VAL A 109 -4.31 1.33 5.38
CA VAL A 109 -2.89 1.32 5.75
C VAL A 109 -2.28 2.73 5.72
N LEU A 110 -2.71 3.59 4.78
CA LEU A 110 -2.08 4.89 4.54
C LEU A 110 -2.94 6.09 4.97
N TRP A 111 -4.25 5.93 5.02
CA TRP A 111 -5.21 7.01 5.30
C TRP A 111 -6.00 6.77 6.58
#